data_AF-A0ABD5DX71-F1
#
_entry.id   AF-A0ABD5DX71-F1
#
_cell.length_a   1.000
_cell.length_b   1.000
_cell.length_c   1.000
_cell.angle_alpha   90.00
_cell.angle_beta   90.00
_cell.angle_gamma   90.00
#
_symmetry.space_group_name_H-M   'P 1'
#
loop_
_entity.id
_entity.type
_entity.pdbx_description
1 polymer ?
#
loop_
_entity_poly.entity_id
_entity_poly.type
_entity_poly.pdbx_seq_one_letter_code
_entity_poly.pdbx_strand_id
1 'polypeptide(L)' 'FVIVIGLVDNILRPLLVGKDTRMPDYLILIATLGGMEIYGINGFVIGPLIAALFIACWNLLSGREHAGNTDEIDEEFI' A
#
# COMPACT_ATOMS: atom_id res chain seq x y z
N PHE A 1 -12.99 10.63 -21.44
CA PHE A 1 -11.65 10.65 -20.81
C PHE A 1 -11.64 11.45 -19.50
N VAL A 2 -12.20 12.67 -19.45
CA VAL A 2 -12.28 13.51 -18.22
C VAL A 2 -13.04 12.85 -17.05
N ILE A 3 -14.12 12.11 -17.32
CA ILE A 3 -14.90 11.44 -16.26
C ILE A 3 -14.09 10.33 -15.56
N VAL A 4 -13.31 9.57 -16.33
CA VAL A 4 -12.48 8.48 -15.80
C VAL A 4 -11.38 9.04 -14.89
N ILE A 5 -10.68 10.09 -15.35
CA ILE A 5 -9.62 10.74 -14.57
C ILE A 5 -10.20 11.39 -13.31
N GLY A 6 -11.34 12.09 -13.42
CA GLY A 6 -11.99 12.71 -12.25
C GLY A 6 -12.50 11.72 -11.21
N LEU A 7 -13.01 10.55 -11.63
CA LEU A 7 -13.41 9.47 -10.72
C LEU A 7 -12.20 8.83 -10.03
N VAL A 8 -11.13 8.61 -10.80
CA VAL A 8 -9.85 8.09 -10.29
C VAL A 8 -9.28 9.06 -9.25
N ASP A 9 -9.21 10.35 -9.55
CA ASP A 9 -8.67 11.35 -8.61
C ASP A 9 -9.54 11.55 -7.36
N ASN A 10 -10.85 11.32 -7.44
CA ASN A 10 -11.78 11.43 -6.31
C ASN A 10 -11.70 10.22 -5.35
N ILE A 11 -11.39 9.03 -5.88
CA ILE A 11 -11.28 7.77 -5.10
C ILE A 11 -9.84 7.51 -4.63
N LEU A 12 -8.84 7.71 -5.49
CA LEU A 12 -7.44 7.46 -5.14
C LEU A 12 -6.99 8.42 -4.05
N ARG A 13 -7.39 9.70 -4.11
CA ARG A 13 -6.95 10.68 -3.11
C ARG A 13 -7.27 10.27 -1.68
N PRO A 14 -8.51 9.91 -1.27
CA PRO A 14 -8.80 9.45 0.09
C PRO A 14 -8.23 8.06 0.40
N LEU A 15 -8.20 7.13 -0.56
CA LEU A 15 -7.63 5.79 -0.38
C LEU A 15 -6.13 5.86 -0.07
N LEU A 16 -5.42 6.81 -0.68
CA LEU A 16 -3.98 7.00 -0.48
C LEU A 16 -3.66 8.03 0.64
N VAL A 17 -4.52 9.00 0.96
CA VAL A 17 -4.26 10.05 1.98
C VAL A 17 -4.65 9.66 3.41
N GLY A 18 -5.46 8.64 3.62
CA GLY A 18 -5.56 7.99 4.92
C GLY A 18 -6.84 8.25 5.70
N LYS A 19 -7.53 7.15 5.92
CA LYS A 19 -8.15 6.82 7.19
C LYS A 19 -7.53 5.49 7.59
N ASP A 20 -6.71 5.50 8.65
CA ASP A 20 -6.18 4.32 9.33
C ASP A 20 -5.31 3.40 8.44
N THR A 21 -4.01 3.72 8.35
CA THR A 21 -3.00 3.00 7.53
C THR A 21 -2.65 1.63 8.14
N ARG A 22 -3.59 0.71 8.14
CA ARG A 22 -3.30 -0.73 8.17
C ARG A 22 -3.23 -1.16 6.71
N MET A 23 -2.10 -1.74 6.27
CA MET A 23 -1.91 -2.21 4.89
C MET A 23 -3.14 -3.03 4.47
N PRO A 24 -4.04 -2.50 3.62
CA PRO A 24 -5.33 -3.16 3.40
C PRO A 24 -5.10 -4.51 2.75
N ASP A 25 -5.63 -5.58 3.33
CA ASP A 25 -5.40 -6.96 2.87
C ASP A 25 -5.78 -7.15 1.38
N TYR A 26 -6.76 -6.37 0.90
CA TYR A 26 -7.16 -6.34 -0.51
C TYR A 26 -6.05 -5.85 -1.45
N LEU A 27 -5.15 -4.95 -1.03
CA LEU A 27 -4.04 -4.49 -1.87
C LEU A 27 -3.07 -5.65 -2.15
N ILE A 28 -2.80 -6.48 -1.15
CA ILE A 28 -1.93 -7.66 -1.30
C ILE A 28 -2.59 -8.66 -2.24
N LEU A 29 -3.89 -8.91 -2.07
CA LEU A 29 -4.68 -9.80 -2.92
C LEU A 29 -4.69 -9.34 -4.38
N ILE A 30 -4.97 -8.05 -4.63
CA ILE A 30 -4.98 -7.46 -5.97
C ILE A 30 -3.59 -7.48 -6.58
N ALA A 31 -2.54 -7.15 -5.82
CA ALA A 31 -1.17 -7.17 -6.30
C ALA A 31 -0.73 -8.59 -6.66
N THR A 32 -1.14 -9.59 -5.88
CA THR A 32 -0.85 -11.00 -6.15
C THR A 32 -1.58 -11.48 -7.40
N LEU A 33 -2.89 -11.23 -7.52
CA LEU A 33 -3.69 -11.63 -8.68
C LEU A 33 -3.23 -10.93 -9.96
N GLY A 34 -3.08 -9.60 -9.91
CA GLY A 34 -2.63 -8.80 -11.05
C GLY A 34 -1.18 -9.08 -11.43
N GLY A 35 -0.32 -9.34 -10.43
CA GLY A 35 1.03 -9.83 -10.66
C GLY A 35 1.01 -11.15 -11.41
N MET A 36 0.18 -12.10 -10.98
CA MET A 36 0.03 -13.40 -11.65
C MET A 36 -0.52 -13.29 -13.07
N GLU A 37 -1.42 -12.36 -13.33
CA GLU A 37 -1.96 -12.12 -14.67
C GLU A 37 -0.87 -11.58 -15.63
N ILE A 38 -0.01 -10.67 -15.16
CA ILE A 38 1.00 -10.00 -15.99
C ILE A 38 2.28 -10.85 -16.13
N TYR A 39 2.73 -11.48 -15.05
CA TYR A 39 4.03 -12.18 -14.97
C TYR A 39 3.90 -13.70 -14.74
N GLY A 40 2.69 -14.25 -14.77
CA GLY A 40 2.44 -15.68 -14.50
C GLY A 40 2.79 -16.04 -13.05
N ILE A 41 3.25 -17.27 -12.81
CA ILE A 41 3.52 -17.74 -11.43
C ILE A 41 4.56 -16.89 -10.67
N ASN A 42 5.52 -16.28 -11.39
CA ASN A 42 6.52 -15.37 -10.81
C ASN A 42 5.89 -14.07 -10.29
N GLY A 43 4.74 -13.69 -10.87
CA GLY A 43 3.94 -12.56 -10.46
C GLY A 43 3.38 -12.63 -9.05
N PHE A 44 3.26 -13.83 -8.48
CA PHE A 44 2.88 -14.01 -7.07
C PHE A 44 3.87 -13.34 -6.12
N VAL A 45 5.17 -13.32 -6.45
CA VAL A 45 6.22 -12.69 -5.63
C VAL A 45 6.41 -11.24 -6.05
N ILE A 46 6.45 -10.96 -7.36
CA ILE A 46 6.72 -9.62 -7.90
C ILE A 46 5.57 -8.65 -7.58
N GLY A 47 4.31 -9.11 -7.60
CA GLY A 47 3.15 -8.28 -7.32
C GLY A 47 3.18 -7.64 -5.94
N PRO A 48 3.19 -8.43 -4.85
CA PRO A 48 3.29 -7.92 -3.48
C PRO A 48 4.56 -7.09 -3.24
N LEU A 49 5.69 -7.46 -3.86
CA LEU A 49 6.94 -6.69 -3.78
C LEU A 49 6.76 -5.26 -4.30
N ILE A 50 6.15 -5.10 -5.48
CA ILE A 50 5.88 -3.79 -6.06
C ILE A 50 4.87 -3.01 -5.21
N ALA A 51 3.84 -3.68 -4.67
CA ALA A 51 2.87 -3.04 -3.78
C ALA A 51 3.52 -2.52 -2.50
N ALA A 52 4.40 -3.30 -1.86
CA ALA A 52 5.15 -2.87 -0.69
C ALA A 52 6.07 -1.67 -0.99
N LEU A 53 6.77 -1.71 -2.13
CA LEU A 53 7.61 -0.60 -2.57
C LEU A 53 6.79 0.67 -2.85
N PHE A 54 5.63 0.52 -3.49
CA PHE A 54 4.72 1.63 -3.75
C PHE A 54 4.26 2.29 -2.44
N ILE A 55 3.83 1.49 -1.46
CA ILE A 55 3.43 2.00 -0.14
C ILE A 55 4.60 2.66 0.59
N ALA A 56 5.81 2.09 0.52
CA ALA A 56 7.00 2.70 1.12
C ALA A 56 7.32 4.07 0.50
N CYS A 57 7.34 4.16 -0.84
CA CYS A 57 7.52 5.43 -1.55
C CYS A 57 6.40 6.43 -1.23
N TRP A 58 5.16 5.94 -1.13
CA TRP A 58 4.01 6.77 -0.82
C TRP A 58 4.06 7.32 0.60
N ASN A 59 4.49 6.52 1.58
CA ASN A 59 4.69 6.97 2.97
C ASN A 59 5.76 8.05 3.05
N LEU A 60 6.87 7.87 2.32
CA LEU A 60 7.94 8.86 2.23
C LEU A 60 7.45 10.19 1.59
N LEU A 61 6.70 10.12 0.49
CA LEU A 61 6.20 11.31 -0.21
C LEU A 61 5.05 12.00 0.53
N SER A 62 4.20 11.25 1.23
CA SER A 62 3.08 11.78 2.00
C SER A 62 3.51 12.43 3.32
N GLY A 63 4.81 12.48 3.62
CA GLY A 63 5.36 13.14 4.81
C GLY A 63 4.95 12.46 6.12
N ARG A 64 4.62 11.16 6.06
CA ARG A 64 4.24 10.37 7.23
C ARG A 64 5.49 9.79 7.89
N GLU A 65 6.15 10.57 8.74
CA GLU A 65 7.27 10.08 9.56
C GLU A 65 6.87 9.39 10.87
N HIS A 66 5.59 9.19 11.21
CA HIS A 66 5.25 8.61 12.51
C HIS A 66 4.13 7.57 12.44
N ALA A 67 4.50 6.29 12.62
CA ALA A 67 3.86 5.31 13.50
C ALA A 67 4.43 3.91 13.21
N GLY A 68 5.51 3.54 13.90
CA GLY A 68 6.04 2.18 13.81
C GLY A 68 7.18 1.86 14.78
N ASN A 69 7.46 2.71 15.77
CA ASN A 69 8.54 2.50 16.75
C ASN A 69 8.05 2.69 18.20
N THR A 70 6.78 2.43 18.49
CA THR A 70 6.27 2.53 19.87
C THR A 70 6.00 1.16 20.49
N ASP A 71 5.83 0.10 19.70
CA ASP A 71 5.37 -1.18 20.24
C ASP A 71 6.48 -2.16 20.67
N GLU A 72 7.75 -1.90 20.33
CA GLU A 72 8.87 -2.81 20.68
C GLU A 72 9.63 -2.41 21.95
N ILE A 73 9.55 -1.15 22.41
CA ILE A 73 10.37 -0.68 23.55
C ILE A 73 9.67 -0.92 24.90
N ASP A 74 8.34 -1.07 24.92
CA ASP A 74 7.56 -1.20 26.16
C ASP A 74 7.44 -2.65 26.68
N GLU A 75 7.57 -3.68 25.82
CA GLU A 75 7.53 -5.09 26.25
C GLU A 75 8.89 -5.62 26.77
N GLU A 76 10.01 -4.97 26.45
CA GLU A 76 11.34 -5.38 26.95
C GLU A 76 11.63 -4.84 28.36
N PHE A 77 10.85 -3.86 28.85
CA PHE A 77 11.07 -3.20 30.14
C PHE A 77 10.08 -3.61 31.27
N ILE A 78 9.12 -4.50 31.01
CA ILE A 78 8.14 -5.00 32.00
C ILE A 78 8.40 -6.47 32.36
#